data_AF-A0A532DD41-F1
#
_entry.id   AF-A0A532DD41-F1
#
_cell.length_a   1.000
_cell.length_b   1.000
_cell.length_c   1.000
_cell.angle_alpha   90.00
_cell.angle_beta   90.00
_cell.angle_gamma   90.00
#
_symmetry.space_group_name_H-M   'P 1'
#
loop_
_entity.id
_entity.type
_entity.pdbx_description
1 polymer ?
#
loop_
_entity_poly.entity_id
_entity_poly.type
_entity_poly.pdbx_seq_one_letter_code
_entity_poly.pdbx_strand_id
1 'polypeptide(L)'
;MAATKPLTVTLPPDLLRETLRLASSEATTPNNLIEDALRQYITSHRWQRLRQWGTETAKQLGLKNEADLERFLARDRTHSRLRRR
;
A
#
# COMPACT_ATOMS: atom_id res chain seq x y z
N MET A 1 -1.92 0.51 -24.04
CA MET A 1 -2.04 -0.81 -23.37
C MET A 1 -0.69 -1.11 -22.73
N ALA A 2 -0.60 -1.21 -21.41
CA ALA A 2 0.68 -1.53 -20.77
C ALA A 2 1.09 -2.95 -21.16
N ALA A 3 2.36 -3.16 -21.51
CA ALA A 3 2.85 -4.47 -21.91
C ALA A 3 2.91 -5.41 -20.69
N THR A 4 2.08 -6.45 -20.69
CA THR A 4 2.11 -7.51 -19.67
C THR A 4 3.29 -8.43 -19.94
N LYS A 5 4.06 -8.78 -18.89
CA LYS A 5 5.16 -9.76 -18.99
C LYS A 5 4.74 -11.08 -18.35
N PRO A 6 5.04 -12.24 -18.96
CA PRO A 6 4.66 -13.53 -18.39
C PRO A 6 5.45 -13.78 -17.09
N LEU A 7 4.73 -14.29 -16.08
CA LEU A 7 5.29 -14.73 -14.82
C LEU A 7 4.91 -16.20 -14.62
N THR A 8 5.91 -17.07 -14.48
CA THR A 8 5.69 -18.49 -14.14
C THR A 8 5.96 -18.67 -12.65
N VAL A 9 4.97 -19.20 -11.93
CA VAL A 9 5.06 -19.47 -10.49
C VAL A 9 4.56 -20.88 -10.20
N THR A 10 5.12 -21.50 -9.16
CA THR A 10 4.63 -22.79 -8.65
C THR A 10 3.75 -22.53 -7.44
N LEU A 11 2.57 -23.16 -7.40
CA LEU A 11 1.61 -23.06 -6.31
C LEU A 11 1.39 -24.45 -5.69
N PRO A 12 1.21 -24.54 -4.36
CA PRO A 12 0.73 -25.76 -3.72
C PRO A 12 -0.59 -26.23 -4.36
N PRO A 13 -0.83 -27.55 -4.51
CA PRO A 13 -2.01 -28.06 -5.21
C PRO A 13 -3.34 -27.56 -4.64
N ASP A 14 -3.42 -27.43 -3.32
CA ASP A 14 -4.65 -26.99 -2.65
C ASP A 14 -4.92 -25.50 -2.90
N LEU A 15 -3.88 -24.67 -2.92
CA LEU A 15 -3.99 -23.25 -3.25
C LEU A 15 -4.40 -23.04 -4.71
N LEU A 16 -3.87 -23.87 -5.63
CA LEU A 16 -4.28 -23.84 -7.03
C LEU A 16 -5.76 -24.19 -7.18
N ARG A 17 -6.23 -25.25 -6.52
CA ARG A 17 -7.65 -25.66 -6.54
C ARG A 17 -8.56 -24.54 -6.06
N GLU A 18 -8.19 -23.89 -4.95
CA GLU A 18 -8.98 -22.80 -4.40
C GLU A 18 -9.01 -21.57 -5.31
N THR A 19 -7.86 -21.22 -5.91
CA THR A 19 -7.76 -20.12 -6.89
C THR A 19 -8.65 -20.37 -8.10
N LEU A 20 -8.64 -21.59 -8.66
CA LEU A 20 -9.49 -21.97 -9.80
C LEU A 20 -10.98 -21.91 -9.44
N ARG A 21 -11.34 -22.38 -8.23
CA ARG A 21 -12.71 -22.33 -7.73
C ARG A 21 -13.20 -20.88 -7.61
N LEU A 22 -12.41 -20.01 -6.98
CA LEU A 22 -12.74 -18.60 -6.77
C LEU A 22 -12.85 -17.84 -8.10
N ALA A 23 -11.89 -18.05 -9.01
CA ALA A 23 -11.94 -17.44 -10.33
C ALA A 23 -13.23 -17.83 -11.09
N SER A 24 -13.61 -19.11 -10.99
CA SER A 24 -14.83 -19.62 -11.62
C SER A 24 -16.10 -19.03 -11.01
N SER A 25 -16.17 -18.88 -9.68
CA SER A 25 -17.33 -18.29 -9.01
C SER A 25 -17.52 -16.80 -9.29
N GLU A 26 -16.43 -16.07 -9.54
CA GLU A 26 -16.44 -14.62 -9.78
C GLU A 26 -16.44 -14.25 -11.27
N ALA A 27 -16.61 -15.23 -12.17
CA ALA A 27 -16.55 -15.04 -13.63
C ALA A 27 -15.28 -14.30 -14.09
N THR A 28 -14.15 -14.55 -13.41
CA THR A 28 -12.83 -13.97 -13.72
C THR A 28 -11.85 -15.06 -14.16
N THR A 29 -10.67 -14.64 -14.63
CA THR A 29 -9.59 -15.59 -14.96
C THR A 29 -8.67 -15.78 -13.76
N PRO A 30 -8.04 -16.97 -13.60
CA PRO A 30 -7.06 -17.19 -12.54
C PRO A 30 -5.91 -16.18 -12.58
N ASN A 31 -5.49 -15.76 -13.78
CA ASN A 31 -4.43 -14.77 -13.95
C ASN A 31 -4.85 -13.38 -13.43
N ASN A 32 -6.08 -12.95 -13.70
CA ASN A 32 -6.60 -11.68 -13.19
C ASN A 32 -6.75 -11.72 -11.66
N LEU A 33 -7.28 -12.81 -11.11
CA LEU A 33 -7.40 -13.00 -9.66
C LEU A 33 -6.02 -12.92 -8.98
N ILE A 34 -5.01 -13.56 -9.55
CA ILE A 34 -3.62 -13.50 -9.04
C ILE A 34 -3.04 -12.09 -9.18
N GLU A 35 -3.28 -11.39 -10.29
CA GLU A 35 -2.83 -10.01 -10.49
C GLU A 35 -3.45 -9.08 -9.42
N ASP A 36 -4.75 -9.18 -9.20
CA ASP A 36 -5.47 -8.38 -8.23
C ASP A 36 -5.01 -8.66 -6.80
N ALA A 37 -4.83 -9.94 -6.45
CA ALA A 37 -4.28 -10.34 -5.16
C ALA A 37 -2.86 -9.79 -4.93
N LEU A 38 -1.98 -9.86 -5.95
CA LEU A 38 -0.63 -9.30 -5.88
C LEU A 38 -0.66 -7.77 -5.73
N ARG A 39 -1.52 -7.10 -6.49
CA ARG A 39 -1.69 -5.64 -6.40
C ARG A 39 -2.16 -5.23 -5.00
N GLN A 40 -3.13 -5.95 -4.45
CA GLN A 40 -3.65 -5.69 -3.11
C GLN A 40 -2.60 -5.98 -2.03
N TYR A 41 -1.82 -7.06 -2.18
CA TYR A 41 -0.73 -7.40 -1.26
C TYR A 41 0.37 -6.33 -1.24
N ILE A 42 0.87 -5.92 -2.42
CA ILE A 42 1.89 -4.88 -2.54
C ILE A 42 1.40 -3.56 -1.96
N THR A 43 0.16 -3.18 -2.27
CA THR A 43 -0.45 -1.94 -1.77
C THR A 43 -0.58 -1.97 -0.25
N SER A 44 -1.11 -3.06 0.30
CA SER A 44 -1.26 -3.26 1.74
C SER A 44 0.08 -3.25 2.47
N HIS A 45 1.09 -3.92 1.92
CA HIS A 45 2.44 -3.96 2.49
C HIS A 45 3.12 -2.58 2.45
N ARG A 46 2.92 -1.80 1.38
CA ARG A 46 3.40 -0.40 1.33
C ARG A 46 2.73 0.45 2.41
N TRP A 47 1.41 0.34 2.56
CA TRP A 47 0.67 1.06 3.60
C TRP A 47 1.09 0.67 5.01
N GLN A 48 1.36 -0.62 5.26
CA GLN A 48 1.85 -1.07 6.57
C GLN A 48 3.22 -0.47 6.90
N ARG A 49 4.15 -0.43 5.93
CA ARG A 49 5.47 0.20 6.13
C ARG A 49 5.34 1.71 6.35
N LEU A 50 4.50 2.40 5.57
CA LEU A 50 4.23 3.83 5.78
C LEU A 50 3.62 4.09 7.16
N ARG A 51 2.68 3.26 7.61
CA ARG A 51 2.09 3.38 8.94
C ARG A 51 3.14 3.18 10.03
N GLN A 52 3.99 2.15 9.93
CA GLN A 52 5.07 1.92 10.88
C GLN A 52 6.02 3.11 10.95
N TRP A 53 6.48 3.62 9.80
CA TRP A 53 7.33 4.81 9.73
C TRP A 53 6.62 6.06 10.27
N GLY A 54 5.34 6.26 9.93
CA GLY A 54 4.55 7.40 10.40
C GLY A 54 4.30 7.35 11.91
N THR A 55 4.03 6.18 12.47
CA THR A 55 3.89 5.99 13.94
C THR A 55 5.21 6.28 14.65
N GLU A 56 6.34 5.81 14.12
CA GLU A 56 7.66 6.07 14.69
C GLU A 56 8.01 7.58 14.62
N THR A 57 7.75 8.20 13.46
CA THR A 57 7.98 9.64 13.25
C THR A 57 7.07 10.49 14.15
N ALA A 58 5.80 10.12 14.30
CA ALA A 58 4.87 10.80 15.20
C ALA A 58 5.31 10.72 16.66
N LYS A 59 5.81 9.57 17.11
CA LYS A 59 6.41 9.41 18.45
C LYS A 59 7.63 10.30 18.64
N GLN A 60 8.55 10.32 17.68
CA GLN A 60 9.75 11.15 17.73
C GLN A 60 9.42 12.65 17.75
N LEU A 61 8.39 13.07 17.03
CA LEU A 61 7.91 14.45 16.98
C LEU A 61 6.94 14.81 18.12
N GLY A 62 6.62 13.87 19.01
CA GLY A 62 5.70 14.08 20.13
C GLY A 62 4.24 14.32 19.73
N LEU A 63 3.86 13.95 18.50
CA LEU A 63 2.52 14.16 17.94
C LEU A 63 1.55 13.11 18.50
N LYS A 64 0.54 13.55 19.24
CA LYS A 64 -0.44 12.65 19.90
C LYS A 64 -1.81 12.69 19.24
N ASN A 65 -2.13 13.75 18.52
CA ASN A 65 -3.42 13.96 17.88
C ASN A 65 -3.26 14.77 16.58
N GLU A 66 -4.35 14.84 15.81
CA GLU A 66 -4.41 15.57 14.54
C GLU A 66 -4.06 17.06 14.70
N ALA A 67 -4.49 17.69 15.80
CA ALA A 67 -4.23 19.10 16.06
C ALA A 67 -2.73 19.40 16.30
N ASP A 68 -1.98 18.46 16.89
CA ASP A 68 -0.52 18.55 17.03
C ASP A 68 0.17 18.48 15.67
N LEU A 69 -0.31 17.61 14.78
CA LEU A 69 0.18 17.48 13.41
C LEU A 69 -0.08 18.76 12.60
N GLU A 70 -1.29 19.31 12.68
CA GLU A 70 -1.63 20.56 12.00
C GLU A 70 -0.76 21.74 12.49
N ARG A 71 -0.53 21.83 13.80
CA ARG A 71 0.36 22.85 14.39
C ARG A 71 1.81 22.68 13.93
N PHE A 72 2.29 21.44 13.83
CA PHE A 72 3.62 21.13 13.31
C PHE A 72 3.76 21.54 11.83
N LEU A 73 2.82 21.14 10.98
CA LEU A 73 2.80 21.48 9.55
C LEU A 73 2.62 23.00 9.31
N ALA A 74 1.82 23.67 10.13
CA ALA A 74 1.64 25.13 10.05
C ALA A 74 2.94 25.88 10.35
N ARG A 75 3.71 25.45 11.36
CA ARG A 75 5.03 26.03 11.67
C ARG A 75 6.00 25.87 10.50
N ASP A 76 6.05 24.70 9.87
CA ASP A 76 6.98 24.40 8.78
C ASP A 76 6.60 25.11 7.45
N ARG A 77 5.29 25.23 7.17
CA ARG A 77 4.76 26.02 6.04
C ARG A 77 5.05 27.52 6.15
N THR A 78 5.16 28.03 7.37
CA THR A 78 5.50 29.44 7.61
C THR A 78 6.99 29.68 7.35
N HIS A 79 7.83 28.70 7.69
CA HIS A 79 9.28 28.77 7.52
C HIS A 79 9.74 28.61 6.04
N SER A 80 9.05 27.78 5.26
CA SER A 80 9.32 27.58 3.82
C SER A 80 8.96 28.78 2.94
N ARG A 81 8.10 29.70 3.42
CA ARG A 81 7.80 30.97 2.75
C ARG A 81 8.85 32.05 3.00
N LEU A 82 9.61 31.97 4.10
CA LEU A 82 10.68 32.93 4.41
C LEU A 82 11.99 32.67 3.63
N ARG A 83 12.26 31.43 3.20
CA ARG A 83 13.51 31.09 2.48
C ARG A 83 13.47 31.37 0.96
N ARG A 84 12.38 31.93 0.44
CA ARG A 84 12.20 32.33 -0.98
C ARG A 84 12.10 33.85 -1.17
N ARG A 85 12.56 34.64 -0.20
CA ARG A 85 12.74 36.09 -0.34
C ARG A 85 14.21 36.45 -0.21
#